data_AF-A0AB39BD12-F1
#
_entry.id   AF-A0AB39BD12-F1
#
_cell.length_a   1.000
_cell.length_b   1.000
_cell.length_c   1.000
_cell.angle_alpha   90.00
_cell.angle_beta   90.00
_cell.angle_gamma   90.00
#
_symmetry.space_group_name_H-M   'P 1'
#
loop_
_entity.id
_entity.type
_entity.pdbx_description
1 polymer ?
#
loop_
_entity_poly.entity_id
_entity_poly.type
_entity_poly.pdbx_seq_one_letter_code
_entity_poly.pdbx_strand_id
1 'polypeptide(L)'
;MAPSTVAERERGRSPESGARAAGASAGAGAGTDTVDAAALRLRDEPLSYAAVGATQAPDLLYFPPKGYRPVERQARIGSGAARFETASAKLMAWGLQRGAGIDVGEVLLPAPTSADYAGLRYDEFGTPLGPKRSTHEQEYAPDGTPLASPGATAMLTIRLLGLPFKAPVRVVYQVDEPGRRGFAYGTLPGHPVSGEESFVVEHRADDSVWVVVRAFSRGSTWFYRLGAPVVRAVQTRSLKRYLGALSPARGL
;
A
#
# COMPACT_ATOMS: atom_id res chain seq x y z
N MET A 1 -7.19 -29.48 -67.56
CA MET A 1 -8.53 -28.88 -67.70
C MET A 1 -8.48 -27.50 -67.04
N ALA A 2 -8.17 -26.47 -67.82
CA ALA A 2 -8.47 -25.06 -67.53
C ALA A 2 -9.76 -24.70 -68.31
N PRO A 3 -10.47 -23.59 -68.01
CA PRO A 3 -10.02 -22.29 -68.54
C PRO A 3 -10.36 -21.05 -67.66
N SER A 4 -9.63 -19.95 -67.96
CA SER A 4 -10.04 -18.54 -68.17
C SER A 4 -11.00 -17.84 -67.17
N THR A 5 -10.93 -16.53 -66.89
CA THR A 5 -10.74 -15.41 -67.83
C THR A 5 -10.43 -14.10 -67.05
N VAL A 6 -9.69 -13.22 -67.71
CA VAL A 6 -9.33 -11.84 -67.31
C VAL A 6 -10.32 -10.84 -67.94
N ALA A 7 -10.40 -9.65 -67.32
CA ALA A 7 -10.86 -8.34 -67.82
C ALA A 7 -12.33 -7.97 -67.59
N GLU A 8 -12.56 -6.82 -66.91
CA GLU A 8 -12.93 -5.60 -67.63
C GLU A 8 -12.63 -4.34 -66.80
N ARG A 9 -12.00 -3.35 -67.45
CA ARG A 9 -11.84 -1.97 -66.98
C ARG A 9 -13.02 -1.18 -67.55
N GLU A 10 -13.70 -0.40 -66.73
CA GLU A 10 -14.35 0.82 -67.21
C GLU A 10 -13.91 2.04 -66.40
N ARG A 11 -13.44 3.05 -67.14
CA ARG A 11 -13.10 4.39 -66.67
C ARG A 11 -14.36 5.24 -66.78
N GLY A 12 -14.93 5.63 -65.64
CA GLY A 12 -15.98 6.66 -65.54
C GLY A 12 -15.42 7.94 -64.94
N ARG A 13 -15.61 9.04 -65.67
CA ARG A 13 -15.12 10.41 -65.48
C ARG A 13 -15.80 11.12 -64.29
N SER A 14 -15.05 11.93 -63.53
CA SER A 14 -15.58 12.92 -62.57
C SER A 14 -16.54 13.91 -63.21
N PRO A 15 -17.42 14.53 -62.41
CA PRO A 15 -17.17 15.94 -62.11
C PRO A 15 -17.33 16.30 -60.63
N GLU A 16 -16.61 17.36 -60.25
CA GLU A 16 -16.65 18.08 -58.99
C GLU A 16 -18.05 18.65 -58.72
N SER A 17 -18.54 18.58 -57.48
CA SER A 17 -19.32 19.67 -56.89
C SER A 17 -19.14 19.69 -55.38
N GLY A 18 -18.79 20.86 -54.87
CA GLY A 18 -18.33 21.06 -53.50
C GLY A 18 -19.46 21.07 -52.47
N ALA A 19 -19.14 20.56 -51.30
CA ALA A 19 -19.77 20.97 -50.06
C ALA A 19 -18.68 21.07 -48.98
N ARG A 20 -18.42 22.32 -48.57
CA ARG A 20 -17.63 22.65 -47.38
C ARG A 20 -18.22 21.97 -46.17
N ALA A 21 -17.44 21.16 -45.46
CA ALA A 21 -17.70 20.81 -44.07
C ALA A 21 -16.63 21.46 -43.20
N ALA A 22 -17.10 22.34 -42.31
CA ALA A 22 -16.32 23.12 -41.38
C ALA A 22 -15.50 22.22 -40.44
N GLY A 23 -14.27 22.65 -40.17
CA GLY A 23 -13.46 22.10 -39.09
C GLY A 23 -14.17 22.33 -37.76
N ALA A 24 -14.46 21.22 -37.07
CA ALA A 24 -14.77 21.22 -35.65
C ALA A 24 -13.55 20.67 -34.91
N SER A 25 -12.94 21.58 -34.16
CA SER A 25 -11.81 21.44 -33.27
C SER A 25 -11.81 20.13 -32.47
N ALA A 26 -10.63 19.49 -32.45
CA ALA A 26 -10.25 18.56 -31.40
C ALA A 26 -10.31 19.26 -30.04
N GLY A 27 -11.38 19.00 -29.30
CA GLY A 27 -11.48 19.34 -27.88
C GLY A 27 -10.68 18.33 -27.07
N ALA A 28 -9.53 18.77 -26.58
CA ALA A 28 -8.74 18.05 -25.58
C ALA A 28 -9.58 17.85 -24.31
N GLY A 29 -10.14 16.66 -24.14
CA GLY A 29 -10.63 16.17 -22.86
C GLY A 29 -9.45 15.66 -22.03
N ALA A 30 -8.74 16.57 -21.35
CA ALA A 30 -7.76 16.23 -20.34
C ALA A 30 -8.50 15.74 -19.08
N GLY A 31 -8.74 14.43 -18.99
CA GLY A 31 -9.29 13.77 -17.82
C GLY A 31 -8.35 12.67 -17.37
N THR A 32 -7.51 12.99 -16.38
CA THR A 32 -7.00 12.11 -15.30
C THR A 32 -6.85 10.61 -15.61
N ASP A 33 -5.82 10.23 -16.37
CA ASP A 33 -5.33 8.84 -16.48
C ASP A 33 -3.79 8.77 -16.36
N THR A 34 -3.20 9.68 -15.59
CA THR A 34 -1.78 9.62 -15.25
C THR A 34 -1.64 9.06 -13.85
N VAL A 35 -1.72 7.74 -13.72
CA VAL A 35 -0.93 7.05 -12.69
C VAL A 35 0.50 7.57 -12.86
N ASP A 36 1.01 8.26 -11.83
CA ASP A 36 2.33 8.87 -11.87
C ASP A 36 3.37 7.82 -12.31
N ALA A 37 4.08 8.07 -13.40
CA ALA A 37 5.08 7.14 -13.93
C ALA A 37 6.16 6.81 -12.88
N ALA A 38 6.41 7.72 -11.94
CA ALA A 38 7.27 7.45 -10.78
C ALA A 38 6.63 6.45 -9.81
N ALA A 39 5.31 6.51 -9.60
CA ALA A 39 4.59 5.58 -8.74
C ALA A 39 4.49 4.18 -9.37
N LEU A 40 4.31 4.07 -10.69
CA LEU A 40 4.36 2.79 -11.40
C LEU A 40 5.74 2.13 -11.29
N ARG A 41 6.84 2.88 -11.42
CA ARG A 41 8.21 2.35 -11.23
C ARG A 41 8.43 1.77 -9.84
N LEU A 42 7.80 2.33 -8.82
CA LEU A 42 7.89 1.79 -7.46
C LEU A 42 7.28 0.40 -7.32
N ARG A 43 6.43 -0.07 -8.24
CA ARG A 43 5.86 -1.43 -8.17
C ARG A 43 6.93 -2.51 -8.37
N ASP A 44 7.92 -2.24 -9.20
CA ASP A 44 8.94 -3.23 -9.59
C ASP A 44 10.20 -3.15 -8.73
N GLU A 45 10.36 -2.08 -7.95
CA GLU A 45 11.54 -1.88 -7.10
C GLU A 45 11.59 -2.90 -5.95
N PRO A 46 12.74 -3.51 -5.65
CA PRO A 46 12.90 -4.33 -4.46
C PRO A 46 12.83 -3.47 -3.18
N LEU A 47 12.57 -4.13 -2.05
CA LEU A 47 12.64 -3.48 -0.74
C LEU A 47 14.07 -3.01 -0.43
N SER A 48 14.19 -1.95 0.35
CA SER A 48 15.50 -1.37 0.74
C SER A 48 16.22 -2.12 1.87
N TYR A 49 15.72 -3.28 2.28
CA TYR A 49 16.21 -4.13 3.37
C TYR A 49 15.93 -5.61 3.07
N ALA A 50 16.66 -6.51 3.73
CA ALA A 50 16.59 -7.95 3.45
C ALA A 50 15.73 -8.75 4.46
N ALA A 51 15.60 -8.28 5.71
CA ALA A 51 14.91 -9.00 6.79
C ALA A 51 13.38 -8.83 6.74
N VAL A 52 12.75 -9.20 5.61
CA VAL A 52 11.30 -9.09 5.39
C VAL A 52 10.54 -10.00 6.36
N GLY A 53 9.52 -9.46 7.02
CA GLY A 53 8.71 -10.15 8.01
C GLY A 53 9.29 -10.16 9.42
N ALA A 54 10.48 -9.59 9.65
CA ALA A 54 11.12 -9.64 10.96
C ALA A 54 10.31 -8.93 12.06
N THR A 55 9.39 -8.02 11.72
CA THR A 55 8.45 -7.44 12.71
C THR A 55 7.45 -8.43 13.29
N GLN A 56 7.34 -9.66 12.75
CA GLN A 56 6.57 -10.75 13.35
C GLN A 56 7.34 -11.50 14.43
N ALA A 57 8.66 -11.46 14.42
CA ALA A 57 9.49 -12.24 15.32
C ALA A 57 9.25 -11.84 16.79
N PRO A 58 8.98 -12.78 17.72
CA PRO A 58 8.70 -12.44 19.12
C PRO A 58 9.91 -11.81 19.83
N ASP A 59 11.10 -12.11 19.35
CA ASP A 59 12.38 -11.69 19.90
C ASP A 59 12.98 -10.45 19.21
N LEU A 60 12.26 -9.80 18.30
CA LEU A 60 12.70 -8.60 17.55
C LEU A 60 13.40 -7.55 18.42
N LEU A 61 12.90 -7.30 19.63
CA LEU A 61 13.44 -6.29 20.53
C LEU A 61 14.81 -6.68 21.12
N TYR A 62 15.07 -7.98 21.25
CA TYR A 62 16.30 -8.53 21.80
C TYR A 62 17.32 -8.86 20.70
N PHE A 63 16.84 -9.37 19.56
CA PHE A 63 17.66 -9.80 18.42
C PHE A 63 17.19 -9.13 17.12
N PRO A 64 17.32 -7.80 16.98
CA PRO A 64 16.95 -7.12 15.76
C PRO A 64 17.90 -7.48 14.60
N PRO A 65 17.45 -7.31 13.34
CA PRO A 65 18.34 -7.37 12.19
C PRO A 65 19.58 -6.48 12.38
N LYS A 66 20.76 -7.00 12.04
CA LYS A 66 22.04 -6.33 12.29
C LYS A 66 22.06 -4.91 11.70
N GLY A 67 22.37 -3.93 12.55
CA GLY A 67 22.46 -2.51 12.15
C GLY A 67 21.12 -1.77 12.10
N TYR A 68 20.01 -2.43 12.45
CA TYR A 68 18.69 -1.81 12.60
C TYR A 68 18.36 -1.58 14.08
N ARG A 69 17.53 -0.58 14.34
CA ARG A 69 17.03 -0.28 15.67
C ARG A 69 15.58 -0.75 15.79
N PRO A 70 15.26 -1.67 16.71
CA PRO A 70 13.90 -2.13 16.92
C PRO A 70 13.13 -1.13 17.79
N VAL A 71 11.82 -1.13 17.63
CA VAL A 71 10.88 -0.38 18.47
C VAL A 71 9.55 -1.12 18.53
N GLU A 72 8.93 -1.10 19.71
CA GLU A 72 7.55 -1.53 19.89
C GLU A 72 6.81 -0.47 20.70
N ARG A 73 5.58 -0.18 20.27
CA ARG A 73 4.67 0.74 20.95
C ARG A 73 3.29 0.12 20.97
N GLN A 74 2.62 0.24 22.10
CA GLN A 74 1.25 -0.22 22.23
C GLN A 74 0.41 0.79 22.99
N ALA A 75 -0.88 0.86 22.67
CA ALA A 75 -1.84 1.62 23.44
C ALA A 75 -3.21 0.96 23.40
N ARG A 76 -3.90 1.03 24.54
CA ARG A 76 -5.31 0.64 24.63
C ARG A 76 -6.16 1.69 23.93
N ILE A 77 -7.02 1.24 23.02
CA ILE A 77 -7.93 2.08 22.23
C ILE A 77 -9.42 1.82 22.53
N GLY A 78 -9.72 0.91 23.47
CA GLY A 78 -11.06 0.66 23.99
C GLY A 78 -11.26 -0.78 24.49
N SER A 79 -12.48 -1.28 24.33
CA SER A 79 -12.87 -2.67 24.61
C SER A 79 -14.03 -3.11 23.70
N GLY A 80 -14.24 -4.42 23.57
CA GLY A 80 -15.36 -5.01 22.83
C GLY A 80 -15.11 -5.26 21.35
N ALA A 81 -15.82 -6.26 20.81
CA ALA A 81 -15.73 -6.67 19.40
C ALA A 81 -16.05 -5.54 18.42
N ALA A 82 -17.08 -4.72 18.69
CA ALA A 82 -17.44 -3.60 17.82
C ALA A 82 -16.30 -2.57 17.68
N ARG A 83 -15.52 -2.36 18.76
CA ARG A 83 -14.37 -1.47 18.73
C ARG A 83 -13.23 -2.09 17.94
N PHE A 84 -12.98 -3.39 18.11
CA PHE A 84 -12.00 -4.14 17.33
C PHE A 84 -12.31 -4.03 15.83
N GLU A 85 -13.53 -4.37 15.40
CA GLU A 85 -13.92 -4.31 13.99
C GLU A 85 -13.76 -2.92 13.38
N THR A 86 -14.27 -1.90 14.09
CA THR A 86 -14.16 -0.50 13.62
C THR A 86 -12.70 -0.04 13.51
N ALA A 87 -11.86 -0.40 14.49
CA ALA A 87 -10.46 -0.02 14.49
C ALA A 87 -9.66 -0.78 13.42
N SER A 88 -9.94 -2.07 13.23
CA SER A 88 -9.35 -2.92 12.21
C SER A 88 -9.68 -2.42 10.81
N ALA A 89 -10.95 -2.11 10.52
CA ALA A 89 -11.36 -1.53 9.23
C ALA A 89 -10.65 -0.20 8.95
N LYS A 90 -10.61 0.71 9.95
CA LYS A 90 -9.87 1.97 9.83
C LYS A 90 -8.38 1.77 9.63
N LEU A 91 -7.77 0.80 10.32
CA LEU A 91 -6.36 0.48 10.16
C LEU A 91 -6.08 0.02 8.73
N MET A 92 -6.81 -0.98 8.24
CA MET A 92 -6.63 -1.54 6.89
C MET A 92 -6.83 -0.49 5.79
N ALA A 93 -7.67 0.53 6.04
CA ALA A 93 -7.85 1.69 5.18
C ALA A 93 -6.79 2.80 5.39
N TRP A 94 -5.56 2.47 5.79
CA TRP A 94 -4.47 3.44 6.06
C TRP A 94 -4.83 4.56 7.05
N GLY A 95 -5.86 4.36 7.86
CA GLY A 95 -6.44 5.40 8.72
C GLY A 95 -5.48 5.86 9.82
N LEU A 96 -4.54 5.00 10.21
CA LEU A 96 -3.51 5.34 11.18
C LEU A 96 -2.57 6.42 10.59
N GLN A 97 -2.04 6.20 9.38
CA GLN A 97 -1.16 7.13 8.65
C GLN A 97 -1.88 8.46 8.40
N ARG A 98 -3.10 8.40 7.85
CA ARG A 98 -3.92 9.60 7.59
C ARG A 98 -4.22 10.36 8.87
N GLY A 99 -4.58 9.66 9.95
CA GLY A 99 -4.81 10.25 11.28
C GLY A 99 -3.58 10.93 11.89
N ALA A 100 -2.37 10.49 11.52
CA ALA A 100 -1.12 11.16 11.90
C ALA A 100 -0.79 12.41 11.06
N GLY A 101 -1.60 12.72 10.04
CA GLY A 101 -1.34 13.81 9.09
C GLY A 101 -0.33 13.43 8.01
N ILE A 102 -0.09 12.14 7.80
CA ILE A 102 0.65 11.63 6.64
C ILE A 102 -0.33 11.52 5.49
N ASP A 103 0.03 12.14 4.38
CA ASP A 103 -0.72 12.00 3.14
C ASP A 103 -0.37 10.65 2.50
N VAL A 104 -1.39 9.86 2.21
CA VAL A 104 -1.28 8.55 1.57
C VAL A 104 -1.73 8.76 0.14
N GLY A 105 -0.78 8.76 -0.80
CA GLY A 105 -1.08 8.86 -2.22
C GLY A 105 -1.84 7.64 -2.74
N GLU A 106 -2.00 7.56 -4.05
CA GLU A 106 -2.65 6.43 -4.70
C GLU A 106 -2.02 5.10 -4.27
N VAL A 107 -2.88 4.16 -3.86
CA VAL A 107 -2.49 2.81 -3.48
C VAL A 107 -2.49 1.96 -4.75
N LEU A 108 -1.29 1.63 -5.18
CA LEU A 108 -1.03 0.85 -6.38
C LEU A 108 -1.00 -0.64 -6.04
N LEU A 109 -1.97 -1.39 -6.54
CA LEU A 109 -2.03 -2.83 -6.38
C LEU A 109 -0.91 -3.53 -7.16
N PRO A 110 -0.46 -4.73 -6.72
CA PRO A 110 0.49 -5.52 -7.48
C PRO A 110 -0.06 -5.74 -8.90
N ALA A 111 0.84 -5.75 -9.89
CA ALA A 111 0.43 -6.04 -11.25
C ALA A 111 -0.20 -7.45 -11.28
N PRO A 112 -1.35 -7.63 -11.94
CA PRO A 112 -1.91 -8.96 -12.13
C PRO A 112 -0.94 -9.73 -13.05
N THR A 113 -0.09 -10.57 -12.48
CA THR A 113 0.81 -11.40 -13.26
C THR A 113 0.21 -12.80 -13.43
N SER A 114 0.43 -13.41 -14.60
CA SER A 114 0.08 -14.81 -14.87
C SER A 114 0.88 -15.82 -14.04
N ALA A 115 1.74 -15.34 -13.13
CA ALA A 115 2.66 -16.10 -12.29
C ALA A 115 2.24 -16.13 -10.80
N ASP A 116 1.01 -15.74 -10.46
CA ASP A 116 0.45 -15.87 -9.12
C ASP A 116 0.21 -17.36 -8.76
N TYR A 117 1.30 -18.11 -8.56
CA TYR A 117 1.27 -19.40 -7.92
C TYR A 117 0.98 -19.18 -6.43
N ALA A 118 -0.30 -19.20 -6.05
CA ALA A 118 -0.71 -18.94 -4.67
C ALA A 118 -0.46 -20.11 -3.70
N GLY A 119 0.23 -21.17 -4.13
CA GLY A 119 0.50 -22.39 -3.35
C GLY A 119 -0.63 -23.42 -3.45
N LEU A 120 -0.46 -24.62 -2.90
CA LEU A 120 -1.53 -25.62 -2.79
C LEU A 120 -2.18 -25.54 -1.40
N ARG A 121 -3.49 -25.76 -1.33
CA ARG A 121 -4.18 -26.04 -0.07
C ARG A 121 -3.87 -27.47 0.34
N TYR A 122 -3.77 -27.73 1.65
CA TYR A 122 -3.62 -29.07 2.19
C TYR A 122 -4.76 -29.36 3.17
N ASP A 123 -5.22 -30.61 3.22
CA ASP A 123 -6.09 -31.07 4.30
C ASP A 123 -5.29 -31.35 5.57
N GLU A 124 -5.98 -31.77 6.64
CA GLU A 124 -5.39 -32.09 7.95
C GLU A 124 -4.39 -33.26 7.90
N PHE A 125 -4.38 -34.05 6.82
CA PHE A 125 -3.48 -35.18 6.57
C PHE A 125 -2.37 -34.86 5.57
N GLY A 126 -2.30 -33.62 5.06
CA GLY A 126 -1.28 -33.18 4.12
C GLY A 126 -1.57 -33.50 2.65
N THR A 127 -2.81 -33.85 2.28
CA THR A 127 -3.21 -34.08 0.89
C THR A 127 -3.43 -32.75 0.17
N PRO A 128 -2.88 -32.53 -1.04
CA PRO A 128 -3.10 -31.30 -1.78
C PRO A 128 -4.54 -31.22 -2.31
N LEU A 129 -5.29 -30.20 -1.87
CA LEU A 129 -6.68 -29.89 -2.26
C LEU A 129 -6.76 -28.94 -3.48
N GLY A 130 -5.66 -28.71 -4.18
CA GLY A 130 -5.57 -27.84 -5.35
C GLY A 130 -4.95 -26.46 -5.06
N PRO A 131 -4.80 -25.59 -6.08
CA PRO A 131 -4.19 -24.28 -5.91
C PRO A 131 -5.02 -23.45 -4.93
N LYS A 132 -4.35 -22.86 -3.94
CA LYS A 132 -4.85 -21.69 -3.24
C LYS A 132 -5.13 -20.68 -4.36
N ARG A 133 -6.37 -20.22 -4.51
CA ARG A 133 -6.60 -18.99 -5.27
C ARG A 133 -5.94 -17.88 -4.46
N SER A 134 -5.33 -16.88 -5.10
CA SER A 134 -5.06 -15.61 -4.43
C SER A 134 -6.41 -14.99 -4.06
N THR A 135 -7.00 -15.46 -2.96
CA THR A 135 -8.28 -14.99 -2.42
C THR A 135 -8.09 -13.72 -1.61
N HIS A 136 -7.34 -12.77 -2.14
CA HIS A 136 -7.55 -11.39 -1.73
C HIS A 136 -8.30 -10.77 -2.89
N GLU A 137 -9.60 -11.05 -2.95
CA GLU A 137 -10.49 -10.10 -3.62
C GLU A 137 -10.16 -8.76 -2.98
N GLN A 138 -9.68 -7.84 -3.79
CA GLN A 138 -9.21 -6.57 -3.27
C GLN A 138 -10.38 -5.91 -2.57
N GLU A 139 -10.28 -5.77 -1.26
CA GLU A 139 -11.26 -5.03 -0.49
C GLU A 139 -10.99 -3.53 -0.63
N TYR A 140 -12.06 -2.75 -0.63
CA TYR A 140 -11.99 -1.30 -0.73
C TYR A 140 -12.69 -0.67 0.47
N ALA A 141 -12.13 0.42 0.96
CA ALA A 141 -12.82 1.30 1.88
C ALA A 141 -14.04 1.95 1.18
N PRO A 142 -15.01 2.49 1.94
CA PRO A 142 -16.19 3.16 1.37
C PRO A 142 -15.88 4.33 0.42
N ASP A 143 -14.68 4.90 0.52
CA ASP A 143 -14.20 5.99 -0.34
C ASP A 143 -13.51 5.48 -1.62
N GLY A 144 -13.49 4.17 -1.87
CA GLY A 144 -12.85 3.55 -3.02
C GLY A 144 -11.33 3.35 -2.86
N THR A 145 -10.73 3.70 -1.72
CA THR A 145 -9.31 3.38 -1.46
C THR A 145 -9.15 1.86 -1.30
N PRO A 146 -8.21 1.20 -2.01
CA PRO A 146 -7.87 -0.19 -1.72
C PRO A 146 -7.38 -0.34 -0.27
N LEU A 147 -7.93 -1.32 0.45
CA LEU A 147 -7.38 -1.73 1.73
C LEU A 147 -5.96 -2.26 1.57
N ALA A 148 -5.15 -2.11 2.62
CA ALA A 148 -3.77 -2.60 2.63
C ALA A 148 -3.74 -4.12 2.38
N SER A 149 -3.27 -4.51 1.19
CA SER A 149 -3.11 -5.90 0.77
C SER A 149 -1.64 -6.19 0.45
N PRO A 150 -1.13 -7.41 0.66
CA PRO A 150 0.24 -7.75 0.32
C PRO A 150 0.59 -7.38 -1.13
N GLY A 151 1.73 -6.72 -1.32
CA GLY A 151 2.17 -6.20 -2.61
C GLY A 151 1.67 -4.80 -2.95
N ALA A 152 0.64 -4.28 -2.28
CA ALA A 152 0.17 -2.92 -2.49
C ALA A 152 1.26 -1.90 -2.16
N THR A 153 1.50 -0.96 -3.08
CA THR A 153 2.55 0.06 -3.00
C THR A 153 1.91 1.43 -2.88
N ALA A 154 2.42 2.28 -1.99
CA ALA A 154 1.90 3.63 -1.79
C ALA A 154 3.04 4.64 -1.63
N MET A 155 2.82 5.86 -2.10
CA MET A 155 3.69 6.99 -1.80
C MET A 155 3.16 7.75 -0.58
N LEU A 156 3.90 7.71 0.53
CA LEU A 156 3.59 8.53 1.69
C LEU A 156 4.24 9.92 1.55
N THR A 157 3.51 10.98 1.90
CA THR A 157 4.06 12.33 2.01
C THR A 157 4.03 12.79 3.47
N ILE A 158 5.21 12.88 4.08
CA ILE A 158 5.38 13.30 5.48
C ILE A 158 5.78 14.78 5.49
N ARG A 159 5.01 15.64 6.18
CA ARG A 159 5.35 17.06 6.32
C ARG A 159 6.17 17.31 7.57
N LEU A 160 7.45 17.65 7.40
CA LEU A 160 8.36 18.01 8.47
C LEU A 160 8.80 19.47 8.34
N LEU A 161 8.53 20.28 9.37
CA LEU A 161 8.83 21.72 9.38
C LEU A 161 8.25 22.46 8.15
N GLY A 162 7.09 22.01 7.66
CA GLY A 162 6.45 22.57 6.46
C GLY A 162 6.94 21.98 5.14
N LEU A 163 8.04 21.23 5.13
CA LEU A 163 8.59 20.61 3.92
C LEU A 163 8.04 19.18 3.71
N PRO A 164 7.59 18.83 2.49
CA PRO A 164 7.12 17.50 2.16
C PRO A 164 8.29 16.54 1.88
N PHE A 165 8.27 15.37 2.51
CA PHE A 165 9.21 14.28 2.26
C PHE A 165 8.44 13.08 1.71
N LYS A 166 8.93 12.56 0.58
CA LYS A 166 8.38 11.38 -0.08
C LYS A 166 8.95 10.11 0.55
N ALA A 167 8.07 9.17 0.81
CA ALA A 167 8.33 7.96 1.56
C ALA A 167 7.60 6.79 0.88
N PRO A 168 8.19 6.19 -0.17
CA PRO A 168 7.59 5.06 -0.86
C PRO A 168 7.65 3.79 -0.01
N VAL A 169 6.51 3.10 0.11
CA VAL A 169 6.35 1.89 0.92
C VAL A 169 5.59 0.81 0.15
N ARG A 170 5.81 -0.45 0.54
CA ARG A 170 5.06 -1.60 0.04
C ARG A 170 4.57 -2.46 1.18
N VAL A 171 3.30 -2.83 1.17
CA VAL A 171 2.73 -3.80 2.11
C VAL A 171 3.37 -5.16 1.88
N VAL A 172 4.00 -5.72 2.91
CA VAL A 172 4.77 -6.97 2.83
C VAL A 172 4.00 -8.17 3.37
N TYR A 173 3.10 -7.96 4.33
CA TYR A 173 2.20 -8.98 4.83
C TYR A 173 0.97 -8.36 5.50
N GLN A 174 -0.07 -9.18 5.67
CA GLN A 174 -1.25 -8.88 6.50
C GLN A 174 -1.35 -9.84 7.67
N VAL A 175 -1.97 -9.40 8.75
CA VAL A 175 -2.38 -10.22 9.89
C VAL A 175 -3.88 -10.33 9.84
N ASP A 176 -4.37 -11.57 9.79
CA ASP A 176 -5.79 -11.89 9.75
C ASP A 176 -6.06 -13.11 10.63
N GLU A 177 -6.11 -12.88 11.93
CA GLU A 177 -6.30 -13.90 12.96
C GLU A 177 -7.50 -13.53 13.84
N PRO A 178 -8.16 -14.50 14.49
CA PRO A 178 -9.18 -14.20 15.49
C PRO A 178 -8.64 -13.24 16.57
N GLY A 179 -9.24 -12.06 16.67
CA GLY A 179 -8.83 -11.03 17.62
C GLY A 179 -7.54 -10.29 17.25
N ARG A 180 -6.93 -10.49 16.08
CA ARG A 180 -5.79 -9.69 15.61
C ARG A 180 -5.92 -9.38 14.12
N ARG A 181 -5.91 -8.09 13.77
CA ARG A 181 -5.95 -7.67 12.36
C ARG A 181 -5.05 -6.48 12.09
N GLY A 182 -4.37 -6.50 10.95
CA GLY A 182 -3.45 -5.43 10.57
C GLY A 182 -2.56 -5.78 9.40
N PHE A 183 -1.49 -5.01 9.22
CA PHE A 183 -0.54 -5.20 8.12
C PHE A 183 0.82 -4.62 8.48
N ALA A 184 1.82 -4.96 7.69
CA ALA A 184 3.11 -4.30 7.71
C ALA A 184 3.49 -3.80 6.34
N TYR A 185 4.21 -2.67 6.29
CA TYR A 185 4.90 -2.24 5.09
C TYR A 185 6.42 -2.25 5.30
N GLY A 186 7.12 -2.50 4.20
CA GLY A 186 8.54 -2.29 4.05
C GLY A 186 8.83 -1.02 3.25
N THR A 187 10.00 -0.44 3.46
CA THR A 187 10.39 0.78 2.76
C THR A 187 11.12 0.50 1.45
N LEU A 188 10.81 1.29 0.42
CA LEU A 188 11.40 1.22 -0.92
C LEU A 188 12.55 2.25 -1.10
N PRO A 189 13.38 2.13 -2.15
CA PRO A 189 14.34 3.18 -2.51
C PRO A 189 13.69 4.57 -2.59
N GLY A 190 14.38 5.58 -2.07
CA GLY A 190 13.85 6.95 -1.92
C GLY A 190 13.17 7.22 -0.57
N HIS A 191 12.87 6.19 0.23
CA HIS A 191 12.35 6.37 1.58
C HIS A 191 13.46 6.90 2.53
N PRO A 192 13.15 7.85 3.45
CA PRO A 192 14.14 8.46 4.35
C PRO A 192 14.74 7.48 5.39
N VAL A 193 14.10 6.33 5.56
CA VAL A 193 14.58 5.22 6.39
C VAL A 193 14.49 3.91 5.64
N SER A 194 15.39 2.99 5.95
CA SER A 194 15.35 1.59 5.50
C SER A 194 14.82 0.74 6.65
N GLY A 195 13.79 -0.06 6.42
CA GLY A 195 13.19 -0.91 7.46
C GLY A 195 11.76 -1.40 7.17
N GLU A 196 11.16 -2.00 8.19
CA GLU A 196 9.79 -2.51 8.19
C GLU A 196 9.03 -1.95 9.39
N GLU A 197 7.75 -1.66 9.21
CA GLU A 197 6.85 -1.22 10.27
C GLU A 197 5.51 -1.95 10.14
N SER A 198 5.08 -2.55 11.24
CA SER A 198 3.84 -3.29 11.39
C SER A 198 2.87 -2.54 12.29
N PHE A 199 1.59 -2.66 11.96
CA PHE A 199 0.49 -2.08 12.70
C PHE A 199 -0.58 -3.17 12.87
N VAL A 200 -0.94 -3.46 14.11
CA VAL A 200 -1.90 -4.53 14.43
C VAL A 200 -2.88 -4.00 15.49
N VAL A 201 -4.17 -4.20 15.25
CA VAL A 201 -5.20 -4.09 16.29
C VAL A 201 -5.34 -5.46 16.94
N GLU A 202 -5.31 -5.53 18.26
CA GLU A 202 -5.49 -6.74 19.05
C GLU A 202 -6.72 -6.60 19.96
N HIS A 203 -7.64 -7.56 19.93
CA HIS A 203 -8.68 -7.78 20.91
C HIS A 203 -8.23 -8.91 21.84
N ARG A 204 -7.93 -8.55 23.09
CA ARG A 204 -7.37 -9.46 24.09
C ARG A 204 -8.47 -10.16 24.88
N ALA A 205 -8.10 -11.24 25.57
CA ALA A 205 -9.03 -12.07 26.34
C ALA A 205 -9.73 -11.31 27.49
N ASP A 206 -9.16 -10.21 27.96
CA ASP A 206 -9.77 -9.31 28.96
C ASP A 206 -10.74 -8.28 28.34
N ASP A 207 -11.18 -8.54 27.10
CA ASP A 207 -12.01 -7.69 26.26
C ASP A 207 -11.38 -6.33 25.87
N SER A 208 -10.12 -6.08 26.23
CA SER A 208 -9.44 -4.84 25.86
C SER A 208 -8.99 -4.84 24.41
N VAL A 209 -9.12 -3.69 23.74
CA VAL A 209 -8.65 -3.49 22.36
C VAL A 209 -7.42 -2.60 22.36
N TRP A 210 -6.35 -3.07 21.74
CA TRP A 210 -5.04 -2.42 21.67
C TRP A 210 -4.63 -2.19 20.23
N VAL A 211 -3.82 -1.15 20.01
CA VAL A 211 -3.01 -1.03 18.80
C VAL A 211 -1.58 -1.31 19.19
N VAL A 212 -0.93 -2.19 18.44
CA VAL A 212 0.47 -2.56 18.58
C VAL A 212 1.19 -2.18 17.29
N VAL A 213 2.26 -1.41 17.43
CA VAL A 213 3.13 -0.97 16.34
C VAL A 213 4.53 -1.49 16.62
N ARG A 214 5.04 -2.36 15.75
CA ARG A 214 6.41 -2.90 15.85
C ARG A 214 7.17 -2.50 14.60
N ALA A 215 8.37 -1.98 14.76
CA ALA A 215 9.20 -1.58 13.63
C ALA A 215 10.67 -1.88 13.89
N PHE A 216 11.43 -2.00 12.81
CA PHE A 216 12.89 -1.87 12.88
C PHE A 216 13.36 -0.99 11.72
N SER A 217 14.27 -0.07 11.99
CA SER A 217 14.74 0.86 10.96
C SER A 217 16.18 1.30 11.15
N ARG A 218 16.80 1.74 10.05
CA ARG A 218 18.06 2.48 9.99
C ARG A 218 17.90 3.69 9.07
N GLY A 219 18.66 4.76 9.30
CA GLY A 219 18.67 5.92 8.39
C GLY A 219 19.22 5.53 7.01
N SER A 220 18.57 5.95 5.93
CA SER A 220 18.94 5.51 4.57
C SER A 220 20.13 6.28 3.94
N THR A 221 20.51 7.48 4.42
CA THR A 221 21.67 8.24 3.89
C THR A 221 22.33 9.17 4.92
N TRP A 222 23.65 9.36 4.81
CA TRP A 222 24.54 10.09 5.72
C TRP A 222 24.14 11.54 6.06
N PHE A 223 23.41 12.23 5.18
CA PHE A 223 22.93 13.61 5.41
C PHE A 223 21.98 13.77 6.62
N TYR A 224 21.35 12.70 7.11
CA TYR A 224 20.48 12.73 8.30
C TYR A 224 21.19 12.36 9.61
N ARG A 225 22.49 11.99 9.59
CA ARG A 225 23.28 11.87 10.82
C ARG A 225 23.45 13.21 11.56
N LEU A 226 23.23 14.33 10.87
CA LEU A 226 23.29 15.69 11.43
C LEU A 226 21.95 16.22 11.97
N GLY A 227 20.83 15.50 11.78
CA GLY A 227 19.46 15.93 12.16
C GLY A 227 18.76 15.05 13.21
N ALA A 228 19.51 14.22 13.95
CA ALA A 228 19.00 13.22 14.89
C ALA A 228 17.95 13.73 15.92
N PRO A 229 18.07 14.92 16.54
CA PRO A 229 17.04 15.40 17.48
C PRO A 229 15.72 15.78 16.79
N VAL A 230 15.77 16.31 15.56
CA VAL A 230 14.57 16.71 14.81
C VAL A 230 13.79 15.47 14.35
N VAL A 231 14.50 14.44 13.85
CA VAL A 231 13.88 13.15 13.47
C VAL A 231 13.24 12.46 14.70
N ARG A 232 13.86 12.55 15.88
CA ARG A 232 13.29 12.03 17.14
C ARG A 232 12.05 12.80 17.61
N ALA A 233 12.03 14.11 17.46
CA ALA A 233 10.87 14.94 17.79
C ALA A 233 9.67 14.63 16.89
N VAL A 234 9.92 14.34 15.61
CA VAL A 234 8.91 13.94 14.63
C VAL A 234 8.35 12.55 14.94
N GLN A 235 9.21 11.59 15.26
CA GLN A 235 8.76 10.26 15.71
C GLN A 235 7.87 10.37 16.95
N THR A 236 8.21 11.23 17.92
CA THR A 236 7.41 11.45 19.13
C THR A 236 6.08 12.18 18.85
N ARG A 237 6.05 13.08 17.85
CA ARG A 237 4.84 13.85 17.51
C ARG A 237 3.87 13.07 16.62
N SER A 238 4.37 12.24 15.71
CA SER A 238 3.56 11.26 14.98
C SER A 238 3.00 10.21 15.94
N LEU A 239 3.78 9.79 16.96
CA LEU A 239 3.37 8.84 17.99
C LEU A 239 2.17 9.33 18.83
N LYS A 240 2.13 10.59 19.27
CA LYS A 240 0.93 11.14 19.95
C LYS A 240 -0.29 11.24 19.04
N ARG A 241 -0.09 11.43 17.73
CA ARG A 241 -1.20 11.55 16.76
C ARG A 241 -1.77 10.19 16.34
N TYR A 242 -0.94 9.17 16.20
CA TYR A 242 -1.39 7.79 15.99
C TYR A 242 -2.25 7.29 17.16
N LEU A 243 -1.80 7.56 18.39
CA LEU A 243 -2.54 7.20 19.60
C LEU A 243 -3.80 8.06 19.81
N GLY A 244 -3.80 9.32 19.33
CA GLY A 244 -4.95 10.22 19.38
C GLY A 244 -6.03 9.92 18.32
N ALA A 245 -5.65 9.43 17.14
CA ALA A 245 -6.59 9.14 16.04
C ALA A 245 -7.54 7.97 16.35
N LEU A 246 -7.15 7.10 17.28
CA LEU A 246 -7.95 5.97 17.77
C LEU A 246 -8.33 6.14 19.25
N SER A 247 -8.22 7.34 19.82
CA SER A 247 -8.73 7.64 21.17
C SER A 247 -10.14 8.26 21.08
N PRO A 248 -11.11 7.84 21.91
CA PRO A 248 -12.48 8.36 21.89
C PRO A 248 -12.62 9.85 22.25
N ALA A 249 -11.56 10.53 22.71
CA ALA A 249 -11.64 11.88 23.29
C ALA A 249 -11.76 13.05 22.27
N ARG A 250 -12.14 12.81 21.01
CA ARG A 250 -12.46 13.87 20.02
C ARG A 250 -13.86 13.70 19.44
N GLY A 251 -14.83 13.59 20.34
CA GLY A 251 -16.25 13.59 20.01
C GLY A 251 -17.04 14.27 21.11
N LEU A 252 -16.71 15.52 21.42
CA LEU A 252 -17.57 16.53 22.05
C LEU A 252 -17.22 17.88 21.45
#